data_AF-A0A2E5YT14-F1
#
_entry.id   AF-A0A2E5YT14-F1
#
_cell.length_a   1.000
_cell.length_b   1.000
_cell.length_c   1.000
_cell.angle_alpha   90.00
_cell.angle_beta   90.00
_cell.angle_gamma   90.00
#
_symmetry.space_group_name_H-M   'P 1'
#
loop_
_entity.id
_entity.type
_entity.pdbx_description
1 polymer ?
#
loop_
_entity_poly.entity_id
_entity_poly.type
_entity_poly.pdbx_seq_one_letter_code
_entity_poly.pdbx_strand_id
1 'polypeptide(L)'
;MECETMVWSWAFWRRAEPTDKAFGSGRGAYAEPRRLEEWEAHLADAGVSDEWTPRLARRLEDLHRELGSGSAQPLIRAAAAAVDVQAEVRASVERNMRDVTEVERLLGAFSGELEKLDEVLEVLAAYAQRMRNKPAKKPRHILH
;
A
#
# COMPACT_ATOMS: atom_id res chain seq x y z
N MET A 1 13.56 -8.68 -21.29
CA MET A 1 12.97 -8.23 -20.01
C MET A 1 12.59 -6.78 -20.23
N GLU A 2 11.43 -6.59 -20.85
CA GLU A 2 10.96 -5.27 -21.28
C GLU A 2 10.19 -4.66 -20.11
N CYS A 3 10.74 -3.58 -19.55
CA CYS A 3 10.00 -2.74 -18.61
C CYS A 3 8.97 -1.96 -19.43
N GLU A 4 7.72 -2.43 -19.43
CA GLU A 4 6.58 -1.64 -19.88
C GLU A 4 6.49 -0.40 -18.99
N THR A 5 6.98 0.72 -19.51
CA THR A 5 6.75 2.03 -18.94
C THR A 5 5.25 2.33 -19.08
N MET A 6 4.52 2.24 -17.97
CA MET A 6 3.18 2.80 -17.86
C MET A 6 3.27 4.31 -18.11
N VAL A 7 3.05 4.71 -19.36
CA VAL A 7 2.82 6.09 -19.76
C VAL A 7 1.45 6.47 -19.20
N TRP A 8 1.43 7.09 -18.02
CA TRP A 8 0.23 7.70 -17.48
C TRP A 8 -0.16 8.85 -18.40
N SER A 9 -1.29 8.67 -19.09
CA SER A 9 -1.85 9.67 -19.98
C SER A 9 -2.43 10.81 -19.14
N TRP A 10 -1.69 11.92 -19.07
CA TRP A 10 -2.14 13.23 -18.60
C TRP A 10 -3.30 13.81 -19.45
N ALA A 11 -3.83 13.06 -20.42
CA ALA A 11 -4.80 13.54 -21.41
C ALA A 11 -6.21 13.77 -20.86
N PHE A 12 -6.56 13.26 -19.66
CA PHE A 12 -7.86 13.58 -19.06
C PHE A 12 -7.95 15.04 -18.59
N TRP A 13 -6.81 15.66 -18.24
CA TRP A 13 -6.76 17.05 -17.75
C TRP A 13 -6.47 18.10 -18.84
N ARG A 14 -6.22 17.69 -20.10
CA ARG A 14 -5.70 18.60 -21.15
C ARG A 14 -6.75 19.03 -22.20
N ARG A 15 -7.94 19.45 -21.75
CA ARG A 15 -8.82 20.32 -22.56
C ARG A 15 -9.02 21.68 -21.90
N ALA A 16 -7.94 22.45 -21.84
CA ALA A 16 -7.97 23.89 -21.83
C ALA A 16 -6.76 24.38 -22.62
N GLU A 17 -7.00 24.77 -23.87
CA GLU A 17 -6.01 25.49 -24.67
C GLU A 17 -5.64 26.80 -23.94
N PRO A 18 -4.37 27.22 -23.97
CA PRO A 18 -3.95 28.49 -23.39
C PRO A 18 -4.30 29.60 -24.39
N THR A 19 -5.46 30.22 -24.24
CA THR A 19 -5.67 31.53 -24.87
C THR A 19 -5.21 32.59 -23.90
N ASP A 20 -4.07 33.22 -24.23
CA ASP A 20 -3.65 34.53 -23.74
C ASP A 20 -4.80 35.54 -23.89
N LYS A 21 -5.66 35.63 -22.87
CA LYS A 21 -6.62 36.71 -22.70
C LYS A 21 -6.81 36.96 -21.22
N ALA A 22 -6.33 38.13 -20.80
CA ALA A 22 -6.80 38.99 -19.72
C ALA A 22 -7.47 38.31 -18.51
N PHE A 23 -6.91 38.55 -17.33
CA PHE A 23 -7.64 38.54 -16.06
C PHE A 23 -8.96 39.31 -16.22
N GLY A 24 -10.06 38.60 -16.43
CA GLY A 24 -11.35 39.21 -16.71
C GLY A 24 -12.44 38.15 -16.91
N SER A 25 -13.20 37.90 -15.84
CA SER A 25 -14.63 37.64 -15.88
C SER A 25 -15.13 36.63 -16.93
N GLY A 26 -15.35 35.37 -16.53
CA GLY A 26 -16.35 34.52 -17.19
C GLY A 26 -16.01 33.05 -17.38
N ARG A 27 -15.88 32.27 -16.30
CA ARG A 27 -16.25 30.85 -16.25
C ARG A 27 -16.73 30.54 -14.84
N GLY A 28 -18.05 30.41 -14.68
CA GLY A 28 -18.79 29.99 -13.48
C GLY A 28 -18.18 30.46 -12.16
N ALA A 29 -18.67 31.57 -11.60
CA ALA A 29 -18.43 31.84 -10.19
C ALA A 29 -18.97 30.64 -9.42
N TYR A 30 -18.09 29.74 -8.96
CA TYR A 30 -18.47 28.69 -8.01
C TYR A 30 -19.04 29.43 -6.82
N ALA A 31 -20.35 29.34 -6.64
CA ALA A 31 -21.01 29.97 -5.53
C ALA A 31 -20.37 29.41 -4.26
N GLU A 32 -19.99 30.30 -3.34
CA GLU A 32 -19.43 29.84 -2.08
C GLU A 32 -20.49 29.04 -1.34
N PRO A 33 -20.19 27.80 -0.92
CA PRO A 33 -21.11 26.99 -0.16
C PRO A 33 -21.42 27.71 1.16
N ARG A 34 -22.71 28.01 1.37
CA ARG A 34 -23.24 28.74 2.52
C ARG A 34 -23.76 27.83 3.61
N ARG A 35 -24.05 26.58 3.25
CA ARG A 35 -24.60 25.57 4.15
C ARG A 35 -23.77 24.31 4.07
N LEU A 36 -23.79 23.53 5.14
CA LEU A 36 -23.04 22.29 5.23
C LEU A 36 -23.38 21.32 4.09
N GLU A 37 -24.65 21.25 3.68
CA GLU A 37 -25.09 20.36 2.59
C GLU A 37 -24.46 20.76 1.24
N GLU A 38 -24.18 22.05 1.03
CA GLU A 38 -23.51 22.54 -0.18
C GLU A 38 -22.02 22.19 -0.17
N TRP A 39 -21.38 22.21 1.01
CA TRP A 39 -20.02 21.70 1.18
C TRP A 39 -19.93 20.21 0.89
N GLU A 40 -20.88 19.43 1.41
CA GLU A 40 -20.96 17.99 1.17
C GLU A 40 -21.16 17.69 -0.31
N ALA A 41 -22.08 18.39 -0.98
CA ALA A 41 -22.32 18.25 -2.42
C ALA A 41 -21.06 18.59 -3.23
N HIS A 42 -20.39 19.70 -2.93
CA HIS A 42 -19.18 20.10 -3.65
C HIS A 42 -18.01 19.14 -3.42
N LEU A 43 -17.89 18.54 -2.24
CA LEU A 43 -16.88 17.51 -1.96
C LEU A 43 -17.19 16.21 -2.71
N ALA A 44 -18.45 15.78 -2.73
CA ALA A 44 -18.89 14.62 -3.50
C ALA A 44 -18.66 14.82 -5.01
N ASP A 45 -19.00 15.99 -5.55
CA ASP A 45 -18.73 16.36 -6.93
C ASP A 45 -17.23 16.42 -7.25
N ALA A 46 -16.41 16.75 -6.25
CA ALA A 46 -14.95 16.72 -6.35
C ALA A 46 -14.35 15.31 -6.21
N GLY A 47 -15.18 14.26 -6.06
CA GLY A 47 -14.74 12.86 -5.99
C GLY A 47 -14.42 12.35 -4.58
N VAL A 48 -14.69 13.12 -3.53
CA VAL A 48 -14.53 12.65 -2.15
C VAL A 48 -15.61 11.62 -1.84
N SER A 49 -15.21 10.45 -1.36
CA SER A 49 -16.14 9.36 -1.01
C SER A 49 -17.07 9.74 0.15
N ASP A 50 -18.29 9.22 0.13
CA ASP A 50 -19.35 9.45 1.13
C ASP A 50 -18.92 9.21 2.59
N GLU A 51 -17.94 8.33 2.84
CA GLU A 51 -17.39 8.09 4.17
C GLU A 51 -16.72 9.35 4.76
N TRP A 52 -16.02 10.11 3.93
CA TRP A 52 -15.20 11.25 4.34
C TRP A 52 -15.93 12.58 4.18
N THR A 53 -16.89 12.65 3.26
CA THR A 53 -17.63 13.86 2.91
C THR A 53 -18.21 14.60 4.13
N PRO A 54 -18.96 13.97 5.06
CA PRO A 54 -19.54 14.70 6.20
C PRO A 54 -18.49 15.24 7.18
N ARG A 55 -17.39 14.50 7.37
CA ARG A 55 -16.30 14.91 8.27
C ARG A 55 -15.49 16.05 7.68
N LEU A 56 -15.18 15.97 6.39
CA LEU A 56 -14.44 17.01 5.69
C LEU A 56 -15.29 18.27 5.52
N ALA A 57 -16.57 18.15 5.18
CA ALA A 57 -17.47 19.29 5.03
C ALA A 57 -17.50 20.18 6.28
N ARG A 58 -17.69 19.59 7.47
CA ARG A 58 -17.69 20.35 8.74
C ARG A 58 -16.37 21.07 8.97
N ARG A 59 -15.25 20.37 8.76
CA ARG A 59 -13.93 20.92 9.00
C ARG A 59 -13.54 22.02 8.01
N LEU A 60 -13.94 21.88 6.75
CA LEU A 60 -13.70 22.90 5.73
C LEU A 60 -14.61 24.11 5.91
N GLU A 61 -15.84 23.94 6.40
CA GLU A 61 -16.73 25.05 6.77
C GLU A 61 -16.13 25.88 7.92
N ASP A 62 -15.61 25.23 8.97
CA ASP A 62 -14.89 25.90 10.05
C ASP A 62 -13.68 26.69 9.53
N LEU A 63 -12.84 26.05 8.71
CA LEU A 63 -11.67 26.70 8.10
C LEU A 63 -12.05 27.84 7.16
N HIS A 64 -13.14 27.72 6.42
CA HIS A 64 -13.64 28.78 5.56
C HIS A 64 -14.13 29.98 6.37
N ARG A 65 -14.80 29.75 7.51
CA ARG A 65 -15.19 30.82 8.45
C ARG A 65 -13.98 31.59 8.97
N GLU A 66 -12.85 30.92 9.18
CA GLU A 66 -11.60 31.54 9.61
C GLU A 66 -10.88 32.30 8.48
N LEU A 67 -10.82 31.71 7.28
CA LEU A 67 -10.07 32.25 6.14
C LEU A 67 -10.87 33.27 5.31
N GLY A 68 -12.19 33.28 5.45
CA GLY A 68 -13.10 34.17 4.77
C GLY A 68 -13.40 33.78 3.33
N SER A 69 -14.19 34.64 2.66
CA SER A 69 -14.60 34.47 1.27
C SER A 69 -13.40 34.33 0.33
N GLY A 70 -13.54 33.47 -0.68
CA GLY A 70 -12.55 33.11 -1.69
C GLY A 70 -11.80 31.82 -1.36
N SER A 71 -11.87 31.35 -0.11
CA SER A 71 -11.14 30.17 0.34
C SER A 71 -11.84 28.83 0.04
N ALA A 72 -13.15 28.83 -0.22
CA ALA A 72 -13.94 27.61 -0.35
C ALA A 72 -13.46 26.69 -1.48
N GLN A 73 -13.30 27.22 -2.69
CA GLN A 73 -12.88 26.42 -3.83
C GLN A 73 -11.45 25.84 -3.68
N PRO A 74 -10.44 26.63 -3.23
CA PRO A 74 -9.13 26.08 -2.88
C PRO A 74 -9.19 24.98 -1.82
N LEU A 75 -9.99 25.16 -0.77
CA LEU A 75 -10.17 24.18 0.31
C LEU A 75 -10.75 22.86 -0.20
N ILE A 76 -11.79 22.90 -1.02
CA ILE A 76 -12.42 21.72 -1.63
C ILE A 76 -11.42 20.98 -2.53
N ARG A 77 -10.68 21.72 -3.38
CA ARG A 77 -9.66 21.12 -4.26
C ARG A 77 -8.51 20.48 -3.47
N ALA A 78 -8.05 21.15 -2.41
CA ALA A 78 -6.99 20.62 -1.56
C ALA A 78 -7.45 19.35 -0.82
N ALA A 79 -8.69 19.33 -0.32
CA ALA A 79 -9.26 18.16 0.34
C ALA A 79 -9.38 16.95 -0.61
N ALA A 80 -9.91 17.17 -1.83
CA ALA A 80 -9.99 16.12 -2.85
C ALA A 80 -8.59 15.56 -3.19
N ALA A 81 -7.63 16.43 -3.47
CA ALA A 81 -6.26 16.02 -3.78
C ALA A 81 -5.60 15.23 -2.63
N ALA A 82 -5.85 15.63 -1.38
CA ALA A 82 -5.31 14.93 -0.22
C ALA A 82 -5.91 13.52 -0.06
N VAL A 83 -7.21 13.37 -0.32
CA VAL A 83 -7.90 12.06 -0.29
C VAL A 83 -7.37 11.14 -1.39
N ASP A 84 -7.16 11.66 -2.61
CA ASP A 84 -6.61 10.89 -3.72
C ASP A 84 -5.19 10.35 -3.41
N VAL A 85 -4.31 11.22 -2.91
CA VAL A 85 -2.95 10.82 -2.51
C VAL A 85 -3.00 9.77 -1.38
N GLN A 86 -3.91 9.93 -0.42
CA GLN A 86 -4.07 8.97 0.66
C GLN A 86 -4.56 7.60 0.15
N ALA A 87 -5.45 7.58 -0.83
CA ALA A 87 -5.94 6.34 -1.44
C ALA A 87 -4.81 5.58 -2.15
N GLU A 88 -3.95 6.28 -2.88
CA GLU A 88 -2.77 5.69 -3.52
C GLU A 88 -1.79 5.10 -2.50
N VAL A 89 -1.48 5.85 -1.44
CA VAL A 89 -0.60 5.39 -0.37
C VAL A 89 -1.18 4.16 0.31
N ARG A 90 -2.49 4.14 0.61
CA ARG A 90 -3.16 2.99 1.22
C ARG A 90 -3.07 1.74 0.33
N ALA A 91 -3.32 1.88 -0.97
CA ALA A 91 -3.21 0.79 -1.92
C ALA A 91 -1.77 0.26 -2.04
N SER A 92 -0.76 1.13 -1.89
CA SER A 92 0.65 0.75 -1.85
C SER A 92 1.00 -0.04 -0.58
N VAL A 93 0.57 0.45 0.59
CA VAL A 93 0.77 -0.24 1.87
C VAL A 93 0.11 -1.62 1.87
N GLU A 94 -1.10 -1.74 1.34
CA GLU A 94 -1.81 -3.02 1.30
C GLU A 94 -1.14 -4.04 0.37
N ARG A 95 -0.48 -3.59 -0.71
CA ARG A 95 0.36 -4.46 -1.55
C ARG A 95 1.61 -4.91 -0.80
N ASN A 96 2.32 -3.98 -0.17
CA ASN A 96 3.53 -4.30 0.59
C ASN A 96 3.25 -5.27 1.75
N MET A 97 2.11 -5.12 2.43
CA MET A 97 1.73 -6.04 3.51
C MET A 97 1.47 -7.46 2.99
N ARG A 98 0.86 -7.59 1.79
CA ARG A 98 0.71 -8.90 1.14
C ARG A 98 2.06 -9.52 0.79
N ASP A 99 2.99 -8.71 0.28
CA ASP A 99 4.34 -9.17 -0.06
C ASP A 99 5.10 -9.64 1.19
N VAL A 100 5.00 -8.91 2.31
CA VAL A 100 5.59 -9.31 3.60
C VAL A 100 5.02 -10.64 4.08
N THR A 101 3.69 -10.82 4.04
CA THR A 101 3.07 -12.09 4.41
C THR A 101 3.54 -13.25 3.53
N GLU A 102 3.75 -13.03 2.24
CA GLU A 102 4.28 -14.06 1.35
C GLU A 102 5.74 -14.41 1.68
N VAL A 103 6.56 -13.41 2.00
CA VAL A 103 7.94 -13.64 2.47
C VAL A 103 7.96 -14.45 3.76
N GLU A 104 7.11 -14.12 4.73
CA GLU A 104 6.97 -14.88 5.98
C GLU A 104 6.56 -16.33 5.71
N ARG A 105 5.63 -16.56 4.78
CA ARG A 105 5.21 -17.89 4.37
C ARG A 105 6.36 -18.70 3.77
N LEU A 106 7.16 -18.09 2.89
CA LEU A 106 8.32 -18.73 2.27
C LEU A 106 9.42 -19.04 3.30
N LEU A 107 9.73 -18.09 4.18
CA LEU A 107 10.70 -18.29 5.26
C LEU A 107 10.25 -19.42 6.19
N GLY A 108 8.96 -19.49 6.54
CA GLY A 108 8.41 -20.60 7.32
C GLY A 108 8.59 -21.96 6.63
N ALA A 109 8.40 -22.04 5.31
CA ALA A 109 8.65 -23.25 4.55
C ALA A 109 10.15 -23.65 4.57
N PHE A 110 11.05 -22.68 4.39
CA PHE A 110 12.49 -22.91 4.48
C PHE A 110 12.90 -23.38 5.88
N SER A 111 12.36 -22.80 6.95
CA SER A 111 12.63 -23.26 8.31
C SER A 111 12.22 -24.73 8.50
N GLY A 112 11.07 -25.15 7.99
CA GLY A 112 10.65 -26.54 8.05
C GLY A 112 11.51 -27.49 7.20
N GLU A 113 12.09 -27.02 6.09
CA GLU A 113 13.07 -27.81 5.33
C GLU A 113 14.42 -27.93 6.06
N LEU A 114 14.86 -26.87 6.74
CA LEU A 114 16.07 -26.91 7.56
C LEU A 114 15.93 -27.86 8.75
N GLU A 115 14.76 -27.89 9.39
CA GLU A 115 14.46 -28.84 10.47
C GLU A 115 14.57 -30.30 9.98
N LYS A 116 14.00 -30.62 8.81
CA LYS A 116 14.17 -31.95 8.19
C LYS A 116 15.62 -32.28 7.90
N LEU A 117 16.41 -31.29 7.47
CA LEU A 117 17.82 -31.50 7.20
C LEU A 117 18.60 -31.80 8.49
N ASP A 118 18.24 -31.15 9.59
CA ASP A 118 18.79 -31.43 10.92
C ASP A 118 18.50 -32.87 11.37
N GLU A 119 17.24 -33.33 11.24
CA GLU A 119 16.86 -34.72 11.53
C GLU A 119 17.69 -35.74 10.72
N VAL A 120 17.90 -35.47 9.44
CA VAL A 120 18.73 -36.34 8.58
C VAL A 120 20.18 -36.36 9.05
N LEU A 121 20.73 -35.21 9.45
CA LEU A 121 22.09 -35.14 9.98
C LEU A 121 22.25 -35.92 11.29
N GLU A 122 21.26 -35.87 12.19
CA GLU A 122 21.26 -36.67 13.42
C GLU A 122 21.28 -38.17 13.12
N VAL A 123 20.46 -38.63 12.16
CA VAL A 123 20.44 -40.04 11.75
C VAL A 123 21.78 -40.47 11.16
N LEU A 124 22.39 -39.64 10.31
CA LEU A 124 23.71 -39.90 9.73
C LEU A 124 24.80 -39.95 10.80
N ALA A 125 24.78 -39.04 11.77
CA ALA A 125 25.71 -39.06 12.90
C ALA A 125 25.56 -40.34 13.74
N ALA A 126 24.33 -40.75 14.04
CA ALA A 126 24.05 -42.01 14.74
C ALA A 126 24.55 -43.23 13.96
N TYR A 127 24.36 -43.25 12.63
CA TYR A 127 24.87 -44.31 11.76
C TYR A 127 26.42 -44.37 11.77
N ALA A 128 27.09 -43.23 11.62
CA ALA A 128 28.54 -43.14 11.66
C ALA A 128 29.10 -43.63 13.01
N GLN A 129 28.45 -43.25 14.11
CA GLN A 129 28.83 -43.69 15.45
C GLN A 129 28.66 -45.21 15.63
N ARG A 130 27.59 -45.80 15.09
CA ARG A 130 27.41 -47.27 15.07
C ARG A 130 28.49 -47.97 14.26
N MET A 131 28.90 -47.40 13.13
CA MET A 131 30.00 -47.97 12.34
C MET A 131 31.32 -47.92 13.09
N ARG A 132 31.62 -46.80 13.76
CA ARG A 132 32.83 -46.62 14.57
C ARG A 132 32.88 -47.56 15.77
N ASN A 133 31.74 -47.83 16.38
CA ASN A 133 31.62 -48.66 17.58
C ASN A 133 31.37 -50.15 17.28
N LYS A 134 31.43 -50.59 16.01
CA LYS A 134 31.39 -52.02 15.69
C LYS A 134 32.65 -52.70 16.28
N PRO A 135 32.50 -53.62 17.24
CA PRO A 135 33.65 -54.37 17.72
C PRO A 135 34.19 -55.21 16.56
N ALA A 136 35.51 -55.18 16.35
CA ALA A 136 36.18 -56.14 15.49
C ALA A 136 35.79 -57.54 15.99
N LYS A 137 35.09 -58.32 15.17
CA LYS A 137 34.74 -59.70 15.49
C LYS A 137 36.06 -60.42 15.82
N LYS A 138 36.34 -60.64 17.10
CA LYS A 138 37.44 -61.49 17.53
C LYS A 138 37.20 -62.87 16.90
N PRO A 139 38.13 -63.41 16.10
CA PRO A 139 38.01 -64.80 15.67
C PRO A 139 37.93 -65.65 16.95
N ARG A 140 36.89 -66.46 17.07
CA ARG A 140 36.73 -67.39 18.18
C ARG A 140 37.98 -68.28 18.19
N HIS A 141 38.77 -68.15 19.26
CA HIS A 141 39.79 -69.12 19.60
C HIS A 141 39.15 -70.51 19.57
N ILE A 142 39.64 -71.35 18.66
CA ILE A 142 39.45 -72.79 18.74
C ILE A 142 40.35 -73.23 19.89
N LEU A 143 39.75 -73.65 21.01
CA LEU A 143 40.43 -74.31 22.10
C LEU A 143 40.43 -75.82 21.81
N HIS A 144 41.64 -76.37 21.83
CA HIS A 144 42.05 -77.77 21.79
C HIS A 144 41.90 -78.53 20.46
#